data_AF-A0A7S0NTI4-F1
#
_entry.id   AF-A0A7S0NTI4-F1
#
_cell.length_a   1.000
_cell.length_b   1.000
_cell.length_c   1.000
_cell.angle_alpha   90.00
_cell.angle_beta   90.00
_cell.angle_gamma   90.00
#
_symmetry.space_group_name_H-M   'P 1'
#
loop_
_entity.id
_entity.type
_entity.pdbx_description
1 polymer ?
#
loop_
_entity_poly.entity_id
_entity_poly.type
_entity_poly.pdbx_seq_one_letter_code
_entity_poly.pdbx_strand_id
1 'polypeptide(L)'
;EDEGEDEGEGEDEDEGANEAAWREHLRLRSARDDDARFPDEVDTPLDRAARQRFARYRGLKSLRSSPWHPQENLPLEYARIYQFENWPLIQREALEADADAFDEASCAPVGAYVRITLAVPARDFTALYEARGAPLVLSAVNAHENRLTVVHFTLCLTAAAEREELTLRGKAPLLLHAGFRKLVTKPIFSEDNRRSQKHKLERFLQPGRQCVATVYAPALYGPAPVLAFLPASDESAPALTGVPVACGSLLGVDANRIILKKIVLTGHPFRCHKKKAVVRWMFFNPEDVRWFKPIELNTKFGRKGHIRESLGTHGYMKCYFDGTMVQHDTVCMALYKRAFPKWAGTSYRLCASEQPD
;
A
#
# COMPACT_ATOMS: atom_id res chain seq x y z
N GLU A 1 36.97 46.92 22.57
CA GLU A 1 36.80 46.45 21.19
C GLU A 1 36.25 45.04 21.30
N ASP A 2 35.04 44.88 20.79
CA ASP A 2 34.26 43.65 20.72
C ASP A 2 34.99 42.62 19.86
N GLU A 3 35.12 41.38 20.36
CA GLU A 3 35.04 40.19 19.51
C GLU A 3 34.19 39.16 20.27
N GLY A 4 32.96 39.00 19.77
CA GLY A 4 31.96 38.06 20.27
C GLY A 4 32.05 36.68 19.61
N GLU A 5 31.74 35.69 20.45
CA GLU A 5 31.05 34.41 20.23
C GLU A 5 30.53 34.13 18.80
N ASP A 6 30.88 32.95 18.26
CA ASP A 6 29.93 32.05 17.57
C ASP A 6 30.57 30.68 17.26
N GLU A 7 30.69 29.79 18.25
CA GLU A 7 31.01 28.36 18.01
C GLU A 7 30.29 27.50 19.06
N GLY A 8 29.01 27.18 18.83
CA GLY A 8 28.24 26.34 19.76
C GLY A 8 26.84 25.90 19.36
N GLU A 9 26.37 26.13 18.13
CA GLU A 9 24.96 25.82 17.77
C GLU A 9 24.78 24.50 16.97
N GLY A 10 25.86 23.76 16.65
CA GLY A 10 25.77 22.60 15.75
C GLY A 10 25.54 21.22 16.39
N GLU A 11 25.96 20.98 17.63
CA GLU A 11 25.90 19.63 18.24
C GLU A 11 24.54 19.33 18.90
N ASP A 12 23.86 20.36 19.42
CA ASP A 12 22.55 20.21 20.09
C ASP A 12 21.40 19.93 19.10
N GLU A 13 21.52 20.38 17.84
CA GLU A 13 20.50 20.16 16.80
C GLU A 13 20.50 18.71 16.28
N ASP A 14 21.69 18.11 16.10
CA ASP A 14 21.87 16.74 15.61
C ASP A 14 21.41 15.68 16.65
N GLU A 15 21.64 15.93 17.94
CA GLU A 15 21.14 15.06 19.01
C GLU A 15 19.59 15.08 19.09
N GLY A 16 18.99 16.27 18.93
CA GLY A 16 17.53 16.45 18.92
C GLY A 16 16.85 15.76 17.72
N ALA A 17 17.46 15.84 16.54
CA ALA A 17 16.96 15.18 15.33
C ALA A 17 16.98 13.64 15.46
N ASN A 18 18.05 13.09 16.02
CA ASN A 18 18.20 11.66 16.25
C ASN A 18 17.18 11.14 17.29
N GLU A 19 16.91 11.92 18.34
CA GLU A 19 15.90 11.56 19.35
C GLU A 19 14.47 11.59 18.77
N ALA A 20 14.17 12.55 17.89
CA ALA A 20 12.88 12.63 17.21
C ALA A 20 12.66 11.44 16.26
N ALA A 21 13.66 11.08 15.46
CA ALA A 21 13.64 9.91 14.58
C ALA A 21 13.43 8.61 15.37
N TRP A 22 14.14 8.46 16.50
CA TRP A 22 13.99 7.32 17.41
C TRP A 22 12.57 7.22 18.00
N ARG A 23 12.00 8.36 18.46
CA ARG A 23 10.62 8.41 18.96
C ARG A 23 9.61 8.03 17.88
N GLU A 24 9.80 8.49 16.65
CA GLU A 24 8.94 8.12 15.52
C GLU A 24 9.06 6.62 15.20
N HIS A 25 10.28 6.08 15.18
CA HIS A 25 10.51 4.65 14.98
C HIS A 25 9.77 3.80 16.02
N LEU A 26 9.90 4.13 17.31
CA LEU A 26 9.18 3.46 18.40
C LEU A 26 7.67 3.58 18.25
N ARG A 27 7.17 4.75 17.83
CA ARG A 27 5.74 4.97 17.60
C ARG A 27 5.21 4.11 16.45
N LEU A 28 5.94 4.03 15.33
CA LEU A 28 5.57 3.20 14.19
C LEU A 28 5.57 1.71 14.56
N ARG A 29 6.59 1.27 15.31
CA ARG A 29 6.68 -0.09 15.84
C ARG A 29 5.48 -0.43 16.74
N SER A 30 5.18 0.42 17.72
CA SER A 30 4.00 0.25 18.58
C SER A 30 2.72 0.17 17.76
N ALA A 31 2.56 1.04 16.75
CA ALA A 31 1.38 1.05 15.90
C ALA A 31 1.26 -0.21 15.02
N ARG A 32 2.38 -0.81 14.57
CA ARG A 32 2.40 -2.09 13.87
C ARG A 32 1.99 -3.23 14.81
N ASP A 33 2.55 -3.26 16.01
CA ASP A 33 2.29 -4.30 17.01
C ASP A 33 0.83 -4.22 17.49
N ASP A 34 0.28 -3.00 17.65
CA ASP A 34 -1.14 -2.77 17.92
C ASP A 34 -2.03 -3.24 16.78
N ASP A 35 -1.66 -2.99 15.52
CA ASP A 35 -2.41 -3.48 14.35
C ASP A 35 -2.36 -5.01 14.25
N ALA A 36 -1.27 -5.65 14.68
CA ALA A 36 -1.17 -7.11 14.77
C ALA A 36 -2.08 -7.69 15.87
N ARG A 37 -2.20 -7.01 17.02
CA ARG A 37 -3.10 -7.42 18.12
C ARG A 37 -4.58 -7.14 17.83
N PHE A 38 -4.87 -5.97 17.25
CA PHE A 38 -6.21 -5.45 17.01
C PHE A 38 -6.37 -5.07 15.53
N PRO A 39 -6.51 -6.07 14.64
CA PRO A 39 -6.48 -5.84 13.21
C PRO A 39 -7.67 -5.01 12.73
N ASP A 40 -7.36 -3.90 12.06
CA ASP A 40 -8.32 -2.99 11.44
C ASP A 40 -9.34 -2.34 12.41
N GLU A 41 -9.15 -2.45 13.74
CA GLU A 41 -10.04 -1.82 14.72
C GLU A 41 -9.92 -0.29 14.69
N VAL A 42 -11.05 0.39 14.62
CA VAL A 42 -11.11 1.85 14.54
C VAL A 42 -12.25 2.36 15.42
N ASP A 43 -11.93 3.30 16.30
CA ASP A 43 -12.92 3.96 17.15
C ASP A 43 -13.84 4.86 16.34
N THR A 44 -15.11 4.87 16.70
CA THR A 44 -16.06 5.81 16.11
C THR A 44 -15.83 7.21 16.68
N PRO A 45 -15.77 8.24 15.82
CA PRO A 45 -15.53 9.60 16.29
C PRO A 45 -16.70 10.12 17.13
N LEU A 46 -16.39 10.91 18.15
CA LEU A 46 -17.36 11.64 18.97
C LEU A 46 -17.74 12.99 18.35
N ASP A 47 -16.81 13.61 17.60
CA ASP A 47 -16.94 14.94 17.01
C ASP A 47 -17.86 14.98 15.78
N ARG A 48 -18.04 13.85 15.10
CA ARG A 48 -18.80 13.77 13.84
C ARG A 48 -19.65 12.52 13.76
N ALA A 49 -20.75 12.59 13.01
CA ALA A 49 -21.60 11.43 12.77
C ALA A 49 -20.84 10.31 12.05
N ALA A 50 -20.98 9.07 12.52
CA ALA A 50 -20.27 7.92 11.97
C ALA A 50 -20.66 7.68 10.50
N ARG A 51 -21.93 7.93 10.12
CA ARG A 51 -22.38 7.82 8.72
C ARG A 51 -21.62 8.76 7.78
N GLN A 52 -21.21 9.94 8.25
CA GLN A 52 -20.44 10.90 7.46
C GLN A 52 -18.97 10.48 7.37
N ARG A 53 -18.38 10.07 8.51
CA ARG A 53 -16.98 9.60 8.56
C ARG A 53 -16.76 8.38 7.65
N PHE A 54 -17.71 7.45 7.65
CA PHE A 54 -17.63 6.19 6.92
C PHE A 54 -18.55 6.14 5.69
N ALA A 55 -18.95 7.29 5.14
CA ALA A 55 -19.88 7.36 4.00
C ALA A 55 -19.42 6.57 2.76
N ARG A 56 -18.10 6.49 2.54
CA ARG A 56 -17.49 5.73 1.42
C ARG A 56 -17.32 4.24 1.70
N TYR A 57 -17.72 3.77 2.87
CA TYR A 57 -17.62 2.38 3.25
C TYR A 57 -18.96 1.67 3.09
N ARG A 58 -18.91 0.37 2.80
CA ARG A 58 -20.08 -0.51 2.77
C ARG A 58 -19.84 -1.80 3.55
N GLY A 59 -20.91 -2.37 4.09
CA GLY A 59 -20.87 -3.71 4.68
C GLY A 59 -20.79 -4.77 3.59
N LEU A 60 -20.05 -5.84 3.85
CA LEU A 60 -20.05 -7.06 3.04
C LEU A 60 -20.35 -8.24 3.94
N LYS A 61 -21.23 -9.14 3.48
CA LYS A 61 -21.52 -10.40 4.17
C LYS A 61 -20.30 -11.32 4.22
N SER A 62 -19.53 -11.36 3.13
CA SER A 62 -18.29 -12.12 3.06
C SER A 62 -17.33 -11.46 2.10
N LEU A 63 -16.11 -11.22 2.56
CA LEU A 63 -15.05 -10.68 1.72
C LEU A 63 -14.79 -11.59 0.50
N ARG A 64 -14.99 -12.91 0.62
CA ARG A 64 -14.75 -13.86 -0.47
C ARG A 64 -15.90 -13.88 -1.48
N SER A 65 -17.15 -14.03 -1.04
CA SER A 65 -18.28 -14.29 -1.95
C SER A 65 -19.09 -13.06 -2.36
N SER A 66 -19.12 -11.98 -1.57
CA SER A 66 -19.94 -10.81 -1.91
C SER A 66 -19.38 -10.08 -3.15
N PRO A 67 -20.18 -9.75 -4.17
CA PRO A 67 -19.66 -9.15 -5.40
C PRO A 67 -19.05 -7.76 -5.14
N TRP A 68 -18.04 -7.39 -5.92
CA TRP A 68 -17.47 -6.05 -5.96
C TRP A 68 -17.03 -5.77 -7.40
N HIS A 69 -17.54 -4.70 -8.02
CA HIS A 69 -17.24 -4.42 -9.41
C HIS A 69 -15.88 -3.70 -9.57
N PRO A 70 -14.96 -4.17 -10.45
CA PRO A 70 -13.65 -3.55 -10.66
C PRO A 70 -13.68 -2.14 -11.26
N GLN A 71 -14.80 -1.69 -11.83
CA GLN A 71 -14.91 -0.36 -12.42
C GLN A 71 -15.73 0.63 -11.56
N GLU A 72 -16.06 0.24 -10.32
CA GLU A 72 -16.80 1.11 -9.40
C GLU A 72 -15.86 2.09 -8.67
N ASN A 73 -16.27 3.36 -8.57
CA ASN A 73 -15.60 4.42 -7.78
C ASN A 73 -14.11 4.61 -8.14
N LEU A 74 -13.77 4.57 -9.42
CA LEU A 74 -12.41 4.76 -9.91
C LEU A 74 -11.92 6.19 -9.64
N PRO A 75 -10.64 6.38 -9.29
CA PRO A 75 -10.05 7.70 -9.14
C PRO A 75 -9.72 8.30 -10.52
N LEU A 76 -9.54 9.61 -10.61
CA LEU A 76 -9.29 10.32 -11.88
C LEU A 76 -8.04 9.80 -12.61
N GLU A 77 -7.04 9.37 -11.84
CA GLU A 77 -5.79 8.80 -12.34
C GLU A 77 -5.99 7.52 -13.16
N TYR A 78 -7.08 6.76 -12.93
CA TYR A 78 -7.38 5.59 -13.73
C TYR A 78 -7.77 5.93 -15.18
N ALA A 79 -8.14 7.17 -15.48
CA ALA A 79 -8.36 7.61 -16.85
C ALA A 79 -7.05 7.82 -17.64
N ARG A 80 -5.90 7.87 -16.95
CA ARG A 80 -4.58 8.15 -17.54
C ARG A 80 -3.71 6.91 -17.72
N ILE A 81 -4.18 5.76 -17.25
CA ILE A 81 -3.45 4.49 -17.32
C ILE A 81 -3.97 3.61 -18.44
N TYR A 82 -3.11 2.69 -18.88
CA TYR A 82 -3.48 1.64 -19.80
C TYR A 82 -4.00 0.43 -19.04
N GLN A 83 -5.11 -0.11 -19.53
CA GLN A 83 -5.67 -1.36 -19.09
C GLN A 83 -5.40 -2.42 -20.15
N PHE A 84 -4.88 -3.56 -19.70
CA PHE A 84 -4.62 -4.73 -20.54
C PHE A 84 -5.64 -5.81 -20.22
N GLU A 85 -6.17 -6.48 -21.24
CA GLU A 85 -7.13 -7.57 -21.03
C GLU A 85 -6.41 -8.84 -20.56
N ASN A 86 -5.35 -9.23 -21.25
CA ASN A 86 -4.59 -10.45 -20.95
C ASN A 86 -3.08 -10.18 -21.04
N TRP A 87 -2.50 -9.72 -19.93
CA TRP A 87 -1.08 -9.38 -19.86
C TRP A 87 -0.13 -10.55 -20.20
N PRO A 88 -0.34 -11.78 -19.70
CA PRO A 88 0.51 -12.92 -20.07
C PRO A 88 0.50 -13.23 -21.58
N LEU A 89 -0.64 -13.05 -22.25
CA LEU A 89 -0.74 -13.25 -23.70
C LEU A 89 0.03 -12.16 -24.46
N ILE A 90 -0.20 -10.89 -24.12
CA ILE A 90 0.49 -9.74 -24.72
C ILE A 90 2.00 -9.87 -24.55
N GLN A 91 2.44 -10.30 -23.36
CA GLN A 91 3.85 -10.54 -23.10
C GLN A 91 4.42 -11.59 -24.06
N ARG A 92 3.75 -12.74 -24.21
CA ARG A 92 4.22 -13.81 -25.09
C ARG A 92 4.31 -13.33 -26.53
N GLU A 93 3.26 -12.68 -27.04
CA GLU A 93 3.21 -12.16 -28.42
C GLU A 93 4.28 -11.10 -28.66
N ALA A 94 4.55 -10.22 -27.70
CA ALA A 94 5.59 -9.21 -27.81
C ALA A 94 7.00 -9.82 -27.87
N LEU A 95 7.25 -10.89 -27.11
CA LEU A 95 8.54 -11.59 -27.11
C LEU A 95 8.75 -12.43 -28.38
N GLU A 96 7.68 -13.07 -28.88
CA GLU A 96 7.71 -13.81 -30.15
C GLU A 96 7.96 -12.85 -31.33
N ALA A 97 7.26 -11.71 -31.37
CA ALA A 97 7.44 -10.72 -32.41
C ALA A 97 8.85 -10.10 -32.42
N ASP A 98 9.48 -9.90 -31.25
CA ASP A 98 10.85 -9.39 -31.15
C ASP A 98 11.88 -10.43 -31.67
N ALA A 99 11.63 -11.72 -31.40
CA ALA A 99 12.47 -12.81 -31.92
C ALA A 99 12.37 -12.93 -33.44
N ASP A 100 11.17 -12.81 -34.00
CA ASP A 100 10.92 -12.89 -35.45
C ASP A 100 11.38 -11.63 -36.21
N ALA A 101 11.42 -10.48 -35.53
CA ALA A 101 11.84 -9.21 -36.12
C ALA A 101 13.36 -9.09 -36.30
N PHE A 102 14.15 -10.01 -35.74
CA PHE A 102 15.59 -10.02 -35.93
C PHE A 102 15.94 -10.33 -37.38
N ASP A 103 16.40 -9.30 -38.09
CA ASP A 103 16.94 -9.40 -39.44
C ASP A 103 18.42 -9.01 -39.42
N GLU A 104 19.30 -9.93 -39.82
CA GLU A 104 20.76 -9.72 -39.84
C GLU A 104 21.19 -8.50 -40.66
N ALA A 105 20.37 -8.05 -41.62
CA ALA A 105 20.66 -6.88 -42.43
C ALA A 105 20.38 -5.54 -41.71
N SER A 106 19.49 -5.52 -40.72
CA SER A 106 19.02 -4.29 -40.06
C SER A 106 19.26 -4.25 -38.55
N CYS A 107 19.55 -5.39 -37.93
CA CYS A 107 19.81 -5.52 -36.50
C CYS A 107 21.30 -5.80 -36.21
N ALA A 108 21.81 -5.27 -35.10
CA ALA A 108 23.15 -5.61 -34.62
C ALA A 108 23.13 -6.95 -33.88
N PRO A 109 24.04 -7.90 -34.20
CA PRO A 109 24.11 -9.19 -33.52
C PRO A 109 24.71 -9.06 -32.11
N VAL A 110 24.44 -10.04 -31.26
CA VAL A 110 24.99 -10.11 -29.90
C VAL A 110 26.52 -10.16 -29.96
N GLY A 111 27.18 -9.25 -29.24
CA GLY A 111 28.63 -9.12 -29.18
C GLY A 111 29.24 -8.10 -30.14
N ALA A 112 28.45 -7.48 -31.02
CA ALA A 112 28.93 -6.41 -31.89
C ALA A 112 29.28 -5.14 -31.09
N TYR A 113 30.41 -4.50 -31.45
CA TYR A 113 30.71 -3.15 -30.97
C TYR A 113 29.93 -2.13 -31.79
N VAL A 114 28.99 -1.44 -31.14
CA VAL A 114 28.04 -0.53 -31.79
C VAL A 114 28.17 0.89 -31.28
N ARG A 115 27.88 1.86 -32.15
CA ARG A 115 27.69 3.27 -31.77
C ARG A 115 26.20 3.59 -31.82
N ILE A 116 25.60 3.82 -30.66
CA ILE A 116 24.18 4.15 -30.53
C ILE A 116 24.02 5.67 -30.49
N THR A 117 23.19 6.23 -31.37
CA THR A 117 22.83 7.65 -31.36
C THR A 117 21.39 7.78 -30.88
N LEU A 118 21.18 8.41 -29.73
CA LEU A 118 19.85 8.58 -29.11
C LEU A 118 19.39 10.03 -29.23
N ALA A 119 18.12 10.24 -29.59
CA ALA A 119 17.47 11.54 -29.47
C ALA A 119 17.01 11.72 -28.02
N VAL A 120 17.83 12.39 -27.21
CA VAL A 120 17.56 12.60 -25.77
C VAL A 120 17.10 14.05 -25.53
N PRO A 121 16.02 14.28 -24.78
CA PRO A 121 15.65 15.63 -24.34
C PRO A 121 16.77 16.27 -23.51
N ALA A 122 16.99 17.57 -23.66
CA ALA A 122 18.09 18.28 -23.00
C ALA A 122 18.16 18.05 -21.46
N ARG A 123 17.00 17.97 -20.79
CA ARG A 123 16.92 17.70 -19.34
C ARG A 123 17.53 16.34 -18.96
N ASP A 124 17.24 15.30 -19.74
CA ASP A 124 17.67 13.95 -19.44
C ASP A 124 19.15 13.75 -19.85
N PHE A 125 19.63 14.52 -20.83
CA PHE A 125 21.05 14.58 -21.19
C PHE A 125 21.93 15.12 -20.06
N THR A 126 21.50 16.15 -19.34
CA THR A 126 22.26 16.69 -18.19
C THR A 126 22.47 15.63 -17.11
N ALA A 127 21.44 14.88 -16.74
CA ALA A 127 21.55 13.80 -15.76
C ALA A 127 22.50 12.67 -16.21
N LEU A 128 22.48 12.33 -17.51
CA LEU A 128 23.43 11.37 -18.09
C LEU A 128 24.87 11.91 -18.06
N TYR A 129 25.04 13.19 -18.35
CA TYR A 129 26.35 13.85 -18.34
C TYR A 129 26.93 13.98 -16.92
N GLU A 130 26.10 14.28 -15.92
CA GLU A 130 26.51 14.32 -14.51
C GLU A 130 26.87 12.94 -13.98
N ALA A 131 26.22 11.88 -14.47
CA ALA A 131 26.58 10.49 -14.17
C ALA A 131 27.90 10.01 -14.83
N ARG A 132 28.66 10.91 -15.48
CA ARG A 132 29.98 10.59 -16.06
C ARG A 132 30.91 10.00 -14.98
N GLY A 133 31.25 8.73 -15.11
CA GLY A 133 32.07 7.99 -14.15
C GLY A 133 31.36 6.77 -13.54
N ALA A 134 30.04 6.69 -13.63
CA ALA A 134 29.28 5.47 -13.34
C ALA A 134 29.13 4.61 -14.62
N PRO A 135 29.04 3.27 -14.50
CA PRO A 135 28.78 2.41 -15.65
C PRO A 135 27.39 2.69 -16.22
N LEU A 136 27.33 3.02 -17.52
CA LEU A 136 26.08 3.20 -18.23
C LEU A 136 25.62 1.87 -18.83
N VAL A 137 24.46 1.40 -18.40
CA VAL A 137 23.80 0.21 -18.96
C VAL A 137 22.60 0.67 -19.79
N LEU A 138 22.58 0.31 -21.06
CA LEU A 138 21.45 0.54 -21.96
C LEU A 138 20.66 -0.76 -22.11
N SER A 139 19.35 -0.67 -21.99
CA SER A 139 18.43 -1.80 -22.14
C SER A 139 17.32 -1.38 -23.09
N ALA A 140 17.04 -2.22 -24.09
CA ALA A 140 15.90 -2.05 -24.97
C ALA A 140 14.60 -2.30 -24.19
N VAL A 141 13.56 -1.56 -24.55
CA VAL A 141 12.24 -1.65 -23.92
C VAL A 141 11.33 -2.41 -24.87
N ASN A 142 10.71 -3.48 -24.38
CA ASN A 142 9.79 -4.27 -25.18
C ASN A 142 8.51 -3.48 -25.52
N ALA A 143 7.76 -3.98 -26.50
CA ALA A 143 6.46 -3.42 -26.85
C ALA A 143 5.57 -3.27 -25.60
N HIS A 144 4.87 -2.15 -25.47
CA HIS A 144 3.95 -1.82 -24.38
C HIS A 144 4.55 -1.61 -22.97
N GLU A 145 5.83 -1.87 -22.73
CA GLU A 145 6.45 -1.62 -21.42
C GLU A 145 6.62 -0.13 -21.06
N ASN A 146 6.47 0.77 -22.03
CA ASN A 146 6.44 2.23 -21.79
C ASN A 146 5.06 2.73 -21.30
N ARG A 147 4.03 1.88 -21.35
CA ARG A 147 2.66 2.25 -20.98
C ARG A 147 2.51 2.27 -19.47
N LEU A 148 2.02 3.38 -18.93
CA LEU A 148 1.77 3.53 -17.51
C LEU A 148 0.51 2.75 -17.10
N THR A 149 0.62 1.92 -16.06
CA THR A 149 -0.45 1.03 -15.61
C THR A 149 -0.35 0.75 -14.11
N VAL A 150 -1.15 -0.19 -13.60
CA VAL A 150 -1.08 -0.67 -12.22
C VAL A 150 -0.29 -1.98 -12.19
N VAL A 151 0.82 -1.97 -11.46
CA VAL A 151 1.73 -3.10 -11.36
C VAL A 151 1.69 -3.67 -9.95
N HIS A 152 1.75 -5.00 -9.87
CA HIS A 152 1.74 -5.75 -8.63
C HIS A 152 3.07 -6.47 -8.43
N PHE A 153 3.68 -6.25 -7.28
CA PHE A 153 4.89 -6.92 -6.85
C PHE A 153 4.60 -7.76 -5.61
N THR A 154 5.08 -8.99 -5.58
CA THR A 154 5.22 -9.72 -4.33
C THR A 154 6.40 -9.14 -3.55
N LEU A 155 6.26 -8.93 -2.25
CA LEU A 155 7.34 -8.45 -1.37
C LEU A 155 7.31 -9.19 -0.03
N CYS A 156 8.49 -9.55 0.45
CA CYS A 156 8.76 -9.95 1.83
C CYS A 156 9.93 -9.12 2.38
N LEU A 157 9.95 -8.87 3.69
CA LEU A 157 11.07 -8.19 4.33
C LEU A 157 12.34 -9.06 4.22
N THR A 158 13.49 -8.39 4.11
CA THR A 158 14.78 -9.06 4.18
C THR A 158 15.17 -9.34 5.63
N ALA A 159 16.04 -10.32 5.86
CA ALA A 159 16.53 -10.65 7.20
C ALA A 159 17.21 -9.44 7.89
N ALA A 160 17.86 -8.55 7.12
CA ALA A 160 18.44 -7.33 7.64
C ALA A 160 17.37 -6.37 8.18
N ALA A 161 16.29 -6.16 7.41
CA ALA A 161 15.18 -5.31 7.83
C ALA A 161 14.43 -5.90 9.04
N GLU A 162 14.30 -7.23 9.12
CA GLU A 162 13.69 -7.89 10.28
C GLU A 162 14.55 -7.76 11.54
N ARG A 163 15.87 -7.85 11.42
CA ARG A 163 16.81 -7.68 12.54
C ARG A 163 16.78 -6.26 13.12
N GLU A 164 16.68 -5.26 12.26
CA GLU A 164 16.52 -3.86 12.66
C GLU A 164 15.06 -3.51 13.02
N GLU A 165 14.16 -4.50 13.02
CA GLU A 165 12.75 -4.37 13.34
C GLU A 165 11.99 -3.31 12.52
N LEU A 166 12.47 -3.03 11.31
CA LEU A 166 11.98 -1.97 10.43
C LEU A 166 10.48 -2.13 10.17
N THR A 167 9.75 -1.02 10.32
CA THR A 167 8.31 -0.99 10.09
C THR A 167 7.97 -0.28 8.78
N LEU A 168 7.73 -1.05 7.72
CA LEU A 168 7.30 -0.49 6.43
C LEU A 168 5.78 -0.23 6.41
N ARG A 169 5.41 1.05 6.49
CA ARG A 169 4.02 1.49 6.41
C ARG A 169 3.56 1.63 4.96
N GLY A 170 2.34 1.18 4.66
CA GLY A 170 1.73 1.41 3.36
C GLY A 170 1.59 2.92 3.05
N LYS A 171 1.85 3.29 1.80
CA LYS A 171 1.92 4.67 1.26
C LYS A 171 3.14 5.47 1.71
N ALA A 172 4.06 4.90 2.49
CA ALA A 172 5.39 5.48 2.64
C ALA A 172 6.14 5.42 1.29
N PRO A 173 7.02 6.39 1.00
CA PRO A 173 7.86 6.33 -0.19
C PRO A 173 8.80 5.12 -0.12
N LEU A 174 8.97 4.43 -1.24
CA LEU A 174 9.83 3.26 -1.37
C LEU A 174 10.46 3.27 -2.76
N LEU A 175 11.78 3.01 -2.81
CA LEU A 175 12.52 2.88 -4.05
C LEU A 175 12.50 1.41 -4.48
N LEU A 176 11.77 1.10 -5.55
CA LEU A 176 11.69 -0.24 -6.12
C LEU A 176 12.66 -0.37 -7.30
N HIS A 177 13.58 -1.31 -7.22
CA HIS A 177 14.40 -1.76 -8.33
C HIS A 177 13.76 -2.99 -8.94
N ALA A 178 13.06 -2.84 -10.07
CA ALA A 178 12.40 -3.91 -10.78
C ALA A 178 13.09 -4.14 -12.12
N GLY A 179 13.88 -5.22 -12.22
CA GLY A 179 14.79 -5.43 -13.36
C GLY A 179 15.78 -4.26 -13.50
N PHE A 180 15.83 -3.64 -14.68
CA PHE A 180 16.66 -2.46 -14.95
C PHE A 180 16.02 -1.13 -14.53
N ARG A 181 14.77 -1.14 -14.05
CA ARG A 181 14.03 0.10 -13.72
C ARG A 181 14.11 0.42 -12.24
N LYS A 182 14.37 1.69 -11.95
CA LYS A 182 14.25 2.27 -10.61
C LYS A 182 12.97 3.10 -10.52
N LEU A 183 12.13 2.80 -9.55
CA LEU A 183 10.80 3.37 -9.41
C LEU A 183 10.63 3.90 -7.97
N VAL A 184 10.63 5.23 -7.81
CA VAL A 184 10.26 5.86 -6.55
C VAL A 184 8.74 5.92 -6.46
N THR A 185 8.15 5.13 -5.56
CA THR A 185 6.69 4.97 -5.50
C THR A 185 6.17 4.96 -4.07
N LYS A 186 4.86 5.07 -3.91
CA LYS A 186 4.17 4.96 -2.61
C LYS A 186 3.22 3.75 -2.65
N PRO A 187 3.72 2.52 -2.43
CA PRO A 187 2.94 1.30 -2.59
C PRO A 187 1.82 1.20 -1.55
N ILE A 188 0.74 0.54 -1.95
CA ILE A 188 -0.22 -0.02 -0.98
C ILE A 188 0.02 -1.52 -0.86
N PHE A 189 0.02 -2.03 0.37
CA PHE A 189 0.20 -3.46 0.64
C PHE A 189 -1.14 -4.16 0.75
N SER A 190 -1.18 -5.42 0.31
CA SER A 190 -2.38 -6.25 0.35
C SER A 190 -2.04 -7.73 0.52
N GLU A 191 -2.98 -8.50 1.04
CA GLU A 191 -2.84 -9.96 1.15
C GLU A 191 -2.83 -10.64 -0.22
N ASP A 192 -2.00 -11.67 -0.39
CA ASP A 192 -2.01 -12.51 -1.59
C ASP A 192 -2.93 -13.74 -1.45
N ASN A 193 -4.25 -13.52 -1.43
CA ASN A 193 -5.20 -14.62 -1.38
C ASN A 193 -5.59 -15.12 -2.78
N ARG A 194 -4.93 -16.17 -3.27
CA ARG A 194 -5.24 -16.78 -4.58
C ARG A 194 -6.67 -17.29 -4.73
N ARG A 195 -7.38 -17.53 -3.62
CA ARG A 195 -8.77 -18.03 -3.64
C ARG A 195 -9.81 -16.90 -3.70
N SER A 196 -9.40 -15.63 -3.73
CA SER A 196 -10.30 -14.49 -3.80
C SER A 196 -9.80 -13.42 -4.75
N GLN A 197 -10.73 -12.82 -5.50
CA GLN A 197 -10.45 -11.66 -6.36
C GLN A 197 -10.36 -10.34 -5.55
N LYS A 198 -10.77 -10.36 -4.27
CA LYS A 198 -10.68 -9.22 -3.36
C LYS A 198 -9.59 -9.47 -2.35
N HIS A 199 -8.73 -8.48 -2.20
CA HIS A 199 -7.56 -8.55 -1.35
C HIS A 199 -7.72 -7.55 -0.20
N LYS A 200 -7.50 -8.00 1.04
CA LYS A 200 -7.50 -7.10 2.19
C LYS A 200 -6.25 -6.23 2.12
N LEU A 201 -6.42 -4.92 2.31
CA LEU A 201 -5.31 -3.99 2.45
C LEU A 201 -4.61 -4.24 3.81
N GLU A 202 -3.29 -4.27 3.79
CA GLU A 202 -2.48 -4.29 5.01
C GLU A 202 -1.88 -2.91 5.25
N ARG A 203 -1.93 -2.44 6.50
CA ARG A 203 -1.42 -1.10 6.86
C ARG A 203 0.11 -1.07 6.94
N PHE A 204 0.69 -2.19 7.32
CA PHE A 204 2.12 -2.41 7.46
C PHE A 204 2.50 -3.72 6.76
N LEU A 205 3.69 -3.78 6.21
CA LEU A 205 4.29 -5.04 5.83
C LEU A 205 4.74 -5.77 7.11
N GLN A 206 4.13 -6.92 7.37
CA GLN A 206 4.39 -7.70 8.58
C GLN A 206 5.64 -8.58 8.40
N PRO A 207 6.52 -8.71 9.41
CA PRO A 207 7.66 -9.62 9.38
C PRO A 207 7.27 -11.07 9.10
N GLY A 208 8.10 -11.79 8.35
CA GLY A 208 7.87 -13.19 7.99
C GLY A 208 6.67 -13.45 7.05
N ARG A 209 5.99 -12.40 6.56
CA ARG A 209 4.82 -12.53 5.69
C ARG A 209 5.08 -11.90 4.33
N GLN A 210 4.70 -12.63 3.29
CA GLN A 210 4.66 -12.09 1.93
C GLN A 210 3.39 -11.26 1.73
N CYS A 211 3.55 -10.08 1.15
CA CYS A 211 2.46 -9.20 0.73
C CYS A 211 2.52 -8.93 -0.78
N VAL A 212 1.47 -8.29 -1.29
CA VAL A 212 1.46 -7.70 -2.63
C VAL A 212 1.48 -6.19 -2.53
N ALA A 213 2.57 -5.58 -2.98
CA ALA A 213 2.71 -4.15 -3.19
C ALA A 213 2.12 -3.75 -4.54
N THR A 214 1.16 -2.84 -4.52
CA THR A 214 0.51 -2.32 -5.73
C THR A 214 0.88 -0.85 -5.92
N VAL A 215 1.34 -0.51 -7.13
CA VAL A 215 1.83 0.83 -7.50
C VAL A 215 1.36 1.22 -8.90
N TYR A 216 1.36 2.52 -9.17
CA TYR A 216 1.35 3.00 -10.56
C TYR A 216 2.78 2.97 -11.08
N ALA A 217 3.02 2.21 -12.16
CA ALA A 217 4.32 2.08 -12.77
C ALA A 217 4.17 1.72 -14.27
N PRO A 218 5.20 1.97 -15.09
CA PRO A 218 5.23 1.45 -16.45
C PRO A 218 5.07 -0.08 -16.43
N ALA A 219 4.42 -0.62 -17.44
CA ALA A 219 4.22 -2.06 -17.54
C ALA A 219 5.58 -2.78 -17.62
N LEU A 220 5.65 -3.96 -17.03
CA LEU A 220 6.87 -4.76 -16.90
C LEU A 220 6.55 -6.20 -17.29
N TYR A 221 7.37 -6.79 -18.16
CA TYR A 221 7.28 -8.21 -18.46
C TYR A 221 7.95 -9.05 -17.37
N GLY A 222 7.37 -10.22 -17.08
CA GLY A 222 7.93 -11.18 -16.14
C GLY A 222 8.93 -12.14 -16.83
N PRO A 223 9.77 -12.85 -16.09
CA PRO A 223 10.04 -12.72 -14.67
C PRO A 223 10.92 -11.48 -14.40
N ALA A 224 10.47 -10.59 -13.51
CA ALA A 224 11.25 -9.44 -13.06
C ALA A 224 11.41 -9.51 -11.53
N PRO A 225 12.60 -9.82 -11.00
CA PRO A 225 12.85 -9.71 -9.56
C PRO A 225 12.77 -8.23 -9.15
N VAL A 226 12.29 -8.00 -7.93
CA VAL A 226 12.21 -6.67 -7.35
C VAL A 226 12.95 -6.62 -6.02
N LEU A 227 13.74 -5.57 -5.85
CA LEU A 227 14.34 -5.18 -4.58
C LEU A 227 13.74 -3.84 -4.16
N ALA A 228 13.43 -3.69 -2.90
CA ALA A 228 12.95 -2.45 -2.33
C ALA A 228 14.00 -1.85 -1.40
N PHE A 229 14.18 -0.55 -1.49
CA PHE A 229 15.09 0.25 -0.69
C PHE A 229 14.32 1.40 -0.06
N LEU A 230 14.78 1.85 1.11
CA LEU A 230 14.35 3.15 1.63
C LEU A 230 14.93 4.27 0.75
N PRO A 231 14.18 5.36 0.52
CA PRO A 231 14.73 6.55 -0.13
C PRO A 231 15.96 7.06 0.62
N ALA A 232 16.92 7.65 -0.08
CA ALA A 232 18.12 8.22 0.56
C ALA A 232 17.80 9.38 1.51
N SER A 233 16.66 10.05 1.31
CA SER A 233 16.13 11.12 2.16
C SER A 233 15.45 10.58 3.43
N ASP A 234 15.32 9.26 3.59
CA ASP A 234 14.59 8.65 4.71
C ASP A 234 15.57 8.31 5.83
N GLU A 235 15.62 9.17 6.83
CA GLU A 235 16.49 9.02 8.01
C GLU A 235 15.92 8.04 9.06
N SER A 236 14.77 7.41 8.78
CA SER A 236 14.13 6.51 9.76
C SER A 236 14.95 5.26 10.11
N ALA A 237 15.85 4.82 9.22
CA ALA A 237 16.72 3.67 9.44
C ALA A 237 18.07 3.85 8.73
N PRO A 238 19.01 4.63 9.30
CA PRO A 238 20.29 4.93 8.67
C PRO A 238 21.15 3.68 8.42
N ALA A 239 21.03 2.67 9.29
CA ALA A 239 21.72 1.38 9.14
C ALA A 239 21.27 0.56 7.90
N LEU A 240 20.10 0.89 7.33
CA LEU A 240 19.54 0.23 6.16
C LEU A 240 19.66 1.07 4.88
N THR A 241 20.31 2.23 4.95
CA THR A 241 20.56 3.06 3.77
C THR A 241 21.43 2.31 2.77
N GLY A 242 20.92 2.13 1.55
CA GLY A 242 21.59 1.37 0.50
C GLY A 242 21.49 -0.16 0.62
N VAL A 243 20.84 -0.68 1.67
CA VAL A 243 20.59 -2.11 1.88
C VAL A 243 19.14 -2.43 1.45
N PRO A 244 18.90 -3.55 0.74
CA PRO A 244 17.53 -3.92 0.38
C PRO A 244 16.72 -4.26 1.64
N VAL A 245 15.60 -3.54 1.83
CA VAL A 245 14.69 -3.73 2.97
C VAL A 245 13.60 -4.75 2.71
N ALA A 246 13.22 -4.94 1.45
CA ALA A 246 12.33 -6.00 1.03
C ALA A 246 12.77 -6.57 -0.33
N CYS A 247 12.43 -7.81 -0.59
CA CYS A 247 12.69 -8.47 -1.86
C CYS A 247 11.45 -9.23 -2.34
N GLY A 248 11.41 -9.52 -3.64
CA GLY A 248 10.38 -10.37 -4.21
C GLY A 248 10.42 -10.34 -5.74
N SER A 249 9.26 -10.47 -6.36
CA SER A 249 9.14 -10.52 -7.82
C SER A 249 7.85 -9.87 -8.32
N LEU A 250 7.86 -9.49 -9.60
CA LEU A 250 6.66 -9.09 -10.32
C LEU A 250 5.61 -10.20 -10.25
N LEU A 251 4.45 -9.88 -9.68
CA LEU A 251 3.28 -10.75 -9.67
C LEU A 251 2.52 -10.67 -11.00
N GLY A 252 2.37 -9.45 -11.51
CA GLY A 252 1.66 -9.19 -12.76
C GLY A 252 1.24 -7.73 -12.90
N VAL A 253 0.63 -7.44 -14.04
CA VAL A 253 0.14 -6.12 -14.42
C VAL A 253 -1.37 -6.22 -14.58
N ASP A 254 -2.12 -5.59 -13.67
CA ASP A 254 -3.59 -5.61 -13.69
C ASP A 254 -4.17 -4.36 -13.00
N ALA A 255 -5.00 -3.61 -13.71
CA ALA A 255 -5.74 -2.49 -13.12
C ALA A 255 -7.01 -2.93 -12.37
N ASN A 256 -7.49 -4.15 -12.59
CA ASN A 256 -8.74 -4.64 -12.04
C ASN A 256 -8.61 -5.27 -10.65
N ARG A 257 -7.40 -5.60 -10.18
CA ARG A 257 -7.19 -6.20 -8.84
C ARG A 257 -7.85 -5.35 -7.77
N ILE A 258 -8.79 -5.94 -7.03
CA ILE A 258 -9.60 -5.22 -6.06
C ILE A 258 -8.93 -5.27 -4.69
N ILE A 259 -8.44 -4.12 -4.23
CA ILE A 259 -7.86 -3.97 -2.89
C ILE A 259 -8.86 -3.25 -1.99
N LEU A 260 -9.25 -3.88 -0.88
CA LEU A 260 -10.25 -3.38 0.05
C LEU A 260 -9.61 -3.06 1.39
N LYS A 261 -9.72 -1.79 1.79
CA LYS A 261 -9.46 -1.38 3.18
C LYS A 261 -10.63 -1.81 4.05
N LYS A 262 -10.36 -2.73 4.96
CA LYS A 262 -11.28 -3.11 6.04
C LYS A 262 -11.12 -2.13 7.20
N ILE A 263 -12.22 -1.83 7.88
CA ILE A 263 -12.23 -1.26 9.23
C ILE A 263 -13.23 -2.05 10.06
N VAL A 264 -12.98 -2.15 11.37
CA VAL A 264 -13.83 -2.84 12.33
C VAL A 264 -14.24 -1.84 13.39
N LEU A 265 -15.53 -1.53 13.44
CA LEU A 265 -16.11 -0.75 14.52
C LEU A 265 -16.45 -1.70 15.66
N THR A 266 -16.01 -1.39 16.87
CA THR A 266 -16.19 -2.22 18.06
C THR A 266 -17.31 -1.66 18.93
N GLY A 267 -17.99 -2.54 19.66
CA GLY A 267 -19.05 -2.20 20.59
C GLY A 267 -19.12 -3.21 21.72
N HIS A 268 -19.50 -2.73 22.89
CA HIS A 268 -19.55 -3.56 24.09
C HIS A 268 -20.99 -3.91 24.46
N PRO A 269 -21.31 -5.19 24.68
CA PRO A 269 -22.63 -5.59 25.15
C PRO A 269 -22.81 -5.12 26.60
N PHE A 270 -23.87 -4.36 26.83
CA PHE A 270 -24.25 -3.81 28.14
C PHE A 270 -25.22 -4.72 28.89
N ARG A 271 -26.27 -5.21 28.20
CA ARG A 271 -27.26 -6.14 28.77
C ARG A 271 -27.49 -7.28 27.79
N CYS A 272 -27.26 -8.51 28.23
CA CYS A 272 -27.48 -9.73 27.44
C CYS A 272 -28.65 -10.53 28.00
N HIS A 273 -29.52 -11.03 27.12
CA HIS A 273 -30.58 -11.95 27.47
C HIS A 273 -30.77 -12.98 26.36
N LYS A 274 -30.35 -14.24 26.62
CA LYS A 274 -30.33 -15.31 25.62
C LYS A 274 -29.62 -14.82 24.34
N LYS A 275 -30.35 -14.73 23.22
CA LYS A 275 -29.87 -14.28 21.91
C LYS A 275 -29.92 -12.77 21.66
N LYS A 276 -30.46 -11.99 22.60
CA LYS A 276 -30.61 -10.54 22.49
C LYS A 276 -29.51 -9.86 23.30
N ALA A 277 -28.91 -8.81 22.75
CA ALA A 277 -28.00 -7.96 23.51
C ALA A 277 -28.26 -6.48 23.20
N VAL A 278 -28.13 -5.64 24.22
CA VAL A 278 -28.04 -4.19 24.07
C VAL A 278 -26.57 -3.83 23.99
N VAL A 279 -26.14 -3.24 22.88
CA VAL A 279 -24.74 -2.85 22.61
C VAL A 279 -24.59 -1.35 22.79
N ARG A 280 -23.48 -0.92 23.40
CA ARG A 280 -23.08 0.49 23.60
C ARG A 280 -21.70 0.76 22.99
N TRP A 281 -21.37 2.04 22.84
CA TRP A 281 -20.07 2.54 22.40
C TRP A 281 -19.64 2.19 20.97
N MET A 282 -20.47 1.51 20.19
CA MET A 282 -20.25 1.38 18.74
C MET A 282 -20.63 2.65 18.00
N PHE A 283 -21.75 3.27 18.36
CA PHE A 283 -22.23 4.52 17.81
C PHE A 283 -22.70 5.44 18.95
N PHE A 284 -22.74 6.74 18.66
CA PHE A 284 -23.18 7.75 19.61
C PHE A 284 -24.49 8.43 19.21
N ASN A 285 -24.94 8.25 17.96
CA ASN A 285 -26.18 8.82 17.43
C ASN A 285 -27.16 7.72 16.99
N PRO A 286 -28.48 7.88 17.20
CA PRO A 286 -29.48 6.89 16.78
C PRO A 286 -29.63 6.81 15.25
N GLU A 287 -29.35 7.91 14.55
CA GLU A 287 -29.37 7.95 13.08
C GLU A 287 -28.25 7.10 12.47
N ASP A 288 -27.07 7.08 13.10
CA ASP A 288 -25.96 6.24 12.66
C ASP A 288 -26.33 4.75 12.81
N VAL A 289 -26.97 4.38 13.93
CA VAL A 289 -27.50 3.02 14.13
C VAL A 289 -28.49 2.62 13.02
N ARG A 290 -29.38 3.52 12.61
CA ARG A 290 -30.33 3.25 11.51
C ARG A 290 -29.64 3.12 10.16
N TRP A 291 -28.65 3.98 9.88
CA TRP A 291 -27.85 3.95 8.66
C TRP A 291 -27.11 2.62 8.49
N PHE A 292 -26.45 2.14 9.56
CA PHE A 292 -25.68 0.90 9.53
C PHE A 292 -26.51 -0.36 9.86
N LYS A 293 -27.83 -0.23 10.03
CA LYS A 293 -28.74 -1.35 10.35
C LYS A 293 -28.65 -2.54 9.37
N PRO A 294 -28.48 -2.36 8.05
CA PRO A 294 -28.41 -3.49 7.11
C PRO A 294 -27.16 -4.36 7.24
N ILE A 295 -26.16 -3.94 8.02
CA ILE A 295 -24.85 -4.58 8.07
C ILE A 295 -24.85 -5.69 9.13
N GLU A 296 -24.27 -6.84 8.76
CA GLU A 296 -24.10 -7.98 9.65
C GLU A 296 -23.04 -7.68 10.74
N LEU A 297 -23.37 -8.03 11.97
CA LEU A 297 -22.49 -7.95 13.13
C LEU A 297 -21.84 -9.31 13.36
N ASN A 298 -20.56 -9.31 13.72
CA ASN A 298 -19.85 -10.49 14.18
C ASN A 298 -19.30 -10.22 15.58
N THR A 299 -19.09 -11.25 16.40
CA THR A 299 -18.43 -11.09 17.70
C THR A 299 -17.06 -11.74 17.71
N LYS A 300 -16.18 -11.32 18.64
CA LYS A 300 -14.86 -11.96 18.79
C LYS A 300 -15.00 -13.44 19.17
N PHE A 301 -16.09 -13.82 19.83
CA PHE A 301 -16.41 -15.22 20.14
C PHE A 301 -17.16 -15.96 19.02
N GLY A 302 -17.20 -15.40 17.80
CA GLY A 302 -17.69 -16.10 16.61
C GLY A 302 -19.21 -16.13 16.44
N ARG A 303 -19.96 -15.30 17.17
CA ARG A 303 -21.41 -15.13 16.97
C ARG A 303 -21.70 -14.20 15.81
N LYS A 304 -22.84 -14.41 15.15
CA LYS A 304 -23.33 -13.56 14.06
C LYS A 304 -24.67 -12.95 14.41
N GLY A 305 -24.88 -11.70 14.02
CA GLY A 305 -26.08 -10.98 14.39
C GLY A 305 -26.40 -9.79 13.50
N HIS A 306 -27.48 -9.10 13.85
CA HIS A 306 -27.94 -7.89 13.16
C HIS A 306 -28.54 -6.90 14.14
N ILE A 307 -28.56 -5.63 13.74
CA ILE A 307 -29.19 -4.55 14.49
C ILE A 307 -30.70 -4.63 14.30
N ARG A 308 -31.45 -4.62 15.40
CA ARG A 308 -32.91 -4.59 15.38
C ARG A 308 -33.44 -3.16 15.41
N GLU A 309 -33.07 -2.40 16.43
CA GLU A 309 -33.57 -1.05 16.69
C GLU A 309 -32.58 -0.21 17.51
N SER A 310 -32.58 1.10 17.30
CA SER A 310 -31.88 2.08 18.15
C SER A 310 -32.66 2.30 19.45
N LEU A 311 -31.95 2.44 20.56
CA LEU A 311 -32.49 2.75 21.88
C LEU A 311 -32.01 4.14 22.34
N GLY A 312 -32.94 5.02 22.68
CA GLY A 312 -32.63 6.36 23.18
C GLY A 312 -31.86 7.25 22.19
N THR A 313 -31.11 8.21 22.72
CA THR A 313 -30.41 9.26 21.97
C THR A 313 -28.90 9.05 21.86
N HIS A 314 -28.31 8.19 22.68
CA HIS A 314 -26.84 8.03 22.78
C HIS A 314 -26.27 6.86 21.93
N GLY A 315 -26.98 6.45 20.88
CA GLY A 315 -26.50 5.40 19.97
C GLY A 315 -26.51 3.97 20.55
N TYR A 316 -27.21 3.73 21.67
CA TYR A 316 -27.48 2.38 22.13
C TYR A 316 -28.31 1.64 21.08
N MET A 317 -28.05 0.34 20.93
CA MET A 317 -28.77 -0.46 19.95
C MET A 317 -29.07 -1.85 20.48
N LYS A 318 -30.23 -2.36 20.10
CA LYS A 318 -30.63 -3.73 20.39
C LYS A 318 -30.25 -4.60 19.20
N CYS A 319 -29.47 -5.63 19.48
CA CYS A 319 -28.98 -6.58 18.50
C CYS A 319 -29.54 -7.97 18.77
N TYR A 320 -29.71 -8.75 17.71
CA TYR A 320 -30.09 -10.16 17.78
C TYR A 320 -28.98 -11.00 17.18
N PHE A 321 -28.60 -12.07 17.89
CA PHE A 321 -27.54 -12.98 17.49
C PHE A 321 -28.06 -14.41 17.29
N ASP A 322 -27.29 -15.23 16.59
CA ASP A 322 -27.55 -16.64 16.35
C ASP A 322 -27.53 -17.49 17.64
N GLY A 323 -26.60 -17.18 18.55
CA GLY A 323 -26.37 -17.87 19.83
C GLY A 323 -26.54 -16.99 21.07
N THR A 324 -26.31 -17.59 22.25
CA THR A 324 -26.34 -16.87 23.53
C THR A 324 -25.16 -15.90 23.63
N MET A 325 -25.44 -14.65 23.98
CA MET A 325 -24.44 -13.60 24.13
C MET A 325 -23.89 -13.51 25.55
N VAL A 326 -22.58 -13.29 25.67
CA VAL A 326 -21.88 -13.09 26.93
C VAL A 326 -21.53 -11.60 27.09
N GLN A 327 -21.51 -11.09 28.33
CA GLN A 327 -21.27 -9.66 28.59
C GLN A 327 -19.83 -9.20 28.35
N HIS A 328 -18.84 -10.10 28.44
CA HIS A 328 -17.43 -9.78 28.16
C HIS A 328 -17.03 -10.05 26.70
N ASP A 329 -17.99 -10.38 25.82
CA ASP A 329 -17.75 -10.48 24.38
C ASP A 329 -17.65 -9.06 23.77
N THR A 330 -17.07 -8.95 22.57
CA THR A 330 -17.00 -7.69 21.83
C THR A 330 -17.74 -7.85 20.51
N VAL A 331 -18.68 -6.95 20.24
CA VAL A 331 -19.43 -6.91 19.00
C VAL A 331 -18.67 -6.05 17.99
N CYS A 332 -18.51 -6.58 16.79
CA CYS A 332 -17.71 -6.00 15.73
C CYS A 332 -18.55 -5.82 14.46
N MET A 333 -18.42 -4.66 13.83
CA MET A 333 -19.00 -4.39 12.51
C MET A 333 -17.88 -4.15 11.50
N ALA A 334 -17.79 -5.01 10.49
CA ALA A 334 -16.78 -4.89 9.44
C ALA A 334 -17.30 -4.04 8.27
N LEU A 335 -16.59 -2.97 7.97
CA LEU A 335 -16.87 -2.08 6.84
C LEU A 335 -15.70 -2.11 5.85
N TYR A 336 -16.01 -2.01 4.55
CA TYR A 336 -15.03 -2.11 3.48
C TYR A 336 -15.11 -0.93 2.53
N LYS A 337 -13.96 -0.47 2.06
CA LYS A 337 -13.82 0.56 1.03
C LYS A 337 -12.72 0.17 0.07
N ARG A 338 -12.92 0.41 -1.23
CA ARG A 338 -11.87 0.23 -2.22
C ARG A 338 -10.72 1.22 -2.03
N ALA A 339 -9.50 0.71 -2.01
CA ALA A 339 -8.27 1.47 -1.91
C ALA A 339 -7.52 1.39 -3.24
N PHE A 340 -6.91 2.51 -3.62
CA PHE A 340 -6.09 2.65 -4.82
C PHE A 340 -4.69 3.09 -4.41
N PRO A 341 -3.66 2.71 -5.17
CA PRO A 341 -2.30 3.20 -4.94
C PRO A 341 -2.26 4.72 -5.05
N LYS A 342 -1.20 5.33 -4.48
CA LYS A 342 -0.99 6.77 -4.62
C LYS A 342 -0.20 7.05 -5.89
N TRP A 343 -0.63 8.05 -6.63
CA TRP A 343 0.16 8.61 -7.73
C TRP A 343 1.35 9.36 -7.14
N ALA A 344 2.43 8.65 -6.88
CA ALA A 344 3.74 9.28 -6.81
C ALA A 344 4.04 9.69 -8.25
N GLY A 345 4.18 10.99 -8.52
CA GLY A 345 4.55 11.46 -9.86
C GLY A 345 5.69 10.58 -10.35
N THR A 346 5.48 9.87 -11.45
CA THR A 346 6.43 8.91 -12.01
C THR A 346 7.58 9.71 -12.62
N SER A 347 8.29 10.46 -11.80
CA SER A 347 9.58 10.98 -12.19
C SER A 347 10.48 9.75 -12.22
N TYR A 348 10.87 9.35 -13.42
CA TYR A 348 12.12 8.64 -13.65
C TYR A 348 13.24 9.57 -13.16
N ARG A 349 13.33 9.79 -11.85
CA ARG A 349 14.47 10.45 -11.24
C ARG A 349 15.54 9.37 -11.26
N LEU A 350 16.40 9.45 -12.27
CA LEU A 350 17.80 9.10 -12.07
C LEU A 350 18.19 9.76 -10.75
N CYS A 351 18.80 9.01 -9.83
CA CYS A 351 19.28 9.53 -8.56
C CYS A 351 20.11 10.79 -8.80
N ALA A 352 19.49 11.95 -8.71
CA ALA A 352 20.10 13.25 -8.64
C ALA A 352 19.53 13.84 -7.36
N SER A 353 20.45 14.13 -6.45
CA SER A 353 20.24 14.79 -5.16
C SER A 353 19.14 15.83 -5.22
N GLU A 354 18.24 15.78 -4.24
CA GLU A 354 17.27 16.84 -4.00
C GLU A 354 18.02 18.15 -3.71
N GLN A 355 17.79 19.17 -4.54
CA GLN A 355 17.77 20.54 -4.02
C GLN A 355 16.31 21.01 -4.00
N PRO A 356 15.83 21.57 -2.88
CA PRO A 356 14.51 22.15 -2.81
C PRO A 356 14.52 23.55 -3.48
N ASP A 357 13.45 23.83 -4.24
CA ASP A 357 13.00 25.20 -4.53
C ASP A 357 12.01 25.63 -3.44
#